data_AF-A0A917VSJ6-F1
#
_entry.id   AF-A0A917VSJ6-F1
#
_cell.length_a   1.000
_cell.length_b   1.000
_cell.length_c   1.000
_cell.angle_alpha   90.00
_cell.angle_beta   90.00
_cell.angle_gamma   90.00
#
_symmetry.space_group_name_H-M   'P 1'
#
loop_
_entity.id
_entity.type
_entity.pdbx_description
1 polymer ?
#
loop_
_entity_poly.entity_id
_entity_poly.type
_entity_poly.pdbx_seq_one_letter_code
_entity_poly.pdbx_strand_id
1 'polypeptide(L)'
;MPLAHVFAARSDADDIHHTYLAELARTGRGSAPYYSSARTFLQHWPNPQDWASEPLELRLSANSSTRPFVTFLMLHDYLRPGYDYLLERKISSLWREIDASPIGGDLARFLSTARELGFSQRVRTATGSQAPARLLIQTGRRLHQLTVPDLDEFADACRDRRDRTGKGWHHYKAALVCTHLVLFHLGVLPEPPRRGGPWDFTVRLDGITPAIAER
;
A
#
# COMPACT_ATOMS: atom_id res chain seq x y z
N MET A 1 5.34 -1.25 -23.26
CA MET A 1 5.55 -2.70 -23.05
C MET A 1 4.79 -3.08 -21.79
N PRO A 2 3.66 -3.82 -21.86
CA PRO A 2 2.99 -4.24 -20.65
C PRO A 2 3.86 -5.33 -20.01
N LEU A 3 4.29 -5.09 -18.77
CA LEU A 3 4.99 -6.09 -17.97
C LEU A 3 4.00 -7.24 -17.73
N ALA A 4 4.34 -8.43 -18.23
CA ALA A 4 3.63 -9.64 -17.87
C ALA A 4 3.78 -9.84 -16.35
N HIS A 5 2.74 -9.49 -15.59
CA HIS A 5 2.70 -9.68 -14.15
C HIS A 5 2.62 -11.18 -13.88
N VAL A 6 3.74 -11.77 -13.45
CA VAL A 6 3.77 -13.11 -12.90
C VAL A 6 3.06 -13.02 -11.54
N PHE A 7 1.78 -13.37 -11.53
CA PHE A 7 1.05 -13.68 -10.31
C PHE A 7 1.65 -14.95 -9.69
N ALA A 8 1.61 -15.06 -8.37
CA ALA A 8 1.76 -16.36 -7.72
C ALA A 8 0.81 -17.36 -8.41
N ALA A 9 1.28 -18.58 -8.65
CA ALA A 9 0.50 -19.63 -9.32
C ALA A 9 -0.92 -19.65 -8.76
N ARG A 10 -1.92 -19.68 -9.66
CA ARG A 10 -3.37 -19.64 -9.35
C ARG A 10 -3.64 -20.53 -8.15
N SER A 11 -3.75 -19.93 -6.97
CA SER A 11 -3.93 -20.65 -5.72
C SER A 11 -5.41 -20.99 -5.59
N ASP A 12 -5.71 -22.22 -5.19
CA ASP A 12 -7.08 -22.67 -5.07
C ASP A 12 -7.81 -21.85 -4.00
N ALA A 13 -9.09 -21.54 -4.23
CA ALA A 13 -9.90 -20.75 -3.31
C ALA A 13 -9.97 -21.42 -1.93
N ASP A 14 -10.05 -22.75 -1.89
CA ASP A 14 -10.07 -23.53 -0.65
C ASP A 14 -8.72 -23.44 0.09
N ASP A 15 -7.59 -23.47 -0.63
CA ASP A 15 -6.25 -23.30 -0.05
C ASP A 15 -6.06 -21.90 0.54
N ILE A 16 -6.53 -20.86 -0.17
CA ILE A 16 -6.50 -19.47 0.32
C ILE A 16 -7.35 -19.35 1.59
N HIS A 17 -8.55 -19.94 1.59
CA HIS A 17 -9.43 -19.92 2.76
C HIS A 17 -8.76 -20.61 3.94
N HIS A 18 -8.23 -21.82 3.75
CA HIS A 18 -7.55 -22.58 4.79
C HIS A 18 -6.35 -21.83 5.37
N THR A 19 -5.52 -21.24 4.51
CA THR A 19 -4.36 -20.43 4.92
C THR A 19 -4.80 -19.23 5.75
N TYR A 20 -5.87 -18.55 5.34
CA TYR A 20 -6.41 -17.43 6.10
C TYR A 20 -6.92 -17.84 7.50
N LEU A 21 -7.60 -18.99 7.61
CA LEU A 21 -8.06 -19.50 8.90
C LEU A 21 -6.88 -19.84 9.83
N ALA A 22 -5.83 -20.47 9.29
CA ALA A 22 -4.63 -20.77 10.04
C ALA A 22 -3.95 -19.49 10.58
N GLU A 23 -3.89 -18.44 9.76
CA GLU A 23 -3.33 -17.14 10.15
C GLU A 23 -4.17 -16.43 11.23
N LEU A 24 -5.50 -16.51 11.13
CA LEU A 24 -6.40 -16.00 12.18
C LEU A 24 -6.24 -16.76 13.50
N ALA A 25 -6.09 -18.09 13.46
CA ALA A 25 -5.84 -18.91 14.64
C ALA A 25 -4.49 -18.55 15.29
N ARG A 26 -3.42 -18.46 14.48
CA ARG A 26 -2.07 -18.11 14.93
C ARG A 26 -2.01 -16.72 15.60
N THR A 27 -2.80 -15.77 15.11
CA THR A 27 -2.84 -14.39 15.65
C THR A 27 -3.91 -14.18 16.72
N GLY A 28 -4.69 -15.19 17.10
CA GLY A 28 -5.75 -15.08 18.09
C GLY A 28 -6.93 -14.20 17.65
N ARG A 29 -7.14 -14.06 16.34
CA ARG A 29 -8.17 -13.18 15.73
C ARG A 29 -9.33 -13.95 15.09
N GLY A 30 -9.39 -15.25 15.32
CA GLY A 30 -10.45 -16.11 14.83
C GLY A 30 -11.83 -15.64 15.27
N SER A 31 -12.74 -15.45 14.31
CA SER A 31 -14.14 -15.14 14.60
C SER A 31 -15.06 -15.68 13.49
N ALA A 32 -16.24 -16.18 13.88
CA ALA A 32 -17.21 -16.72 12.92
C ALA A 32 -17.57 -15.74 11.79
N PRO A 33 -17.75 -14.42 12.03
CA PRO A 33 -17.98 -13.45 10.96
C PRO A 33 -16.83 -13.35 9.94
N TYR A 34 -15.57 -13.49 10.37
CA TYR A 34 -14.43 -13.45 9.45
C TYR A 34 -14.38 -14.70 8.58
N TYR A 35 -14.64 -15.86 9.18
CA TYR A 35 -14.62 -17.14 8.47
C TYR A 35 -15.69 -17.19 7.38
N SER A 36 -16.93 -16.80 7.72
CA SER A 36 -18.05 -16.76 6.79
C SER A 36 -17.84 -15.70 5.71
N SER A 37 -17.38 -14.50 6.07
CA SER A 37 -17.14 -13.42 5.09
C SER A 37 -16.04 -13.78 4.09
N ALA A 38 -14.95 -14.44 4.53
CA ALA A 38 -13.91 -14.93 3.62
C ALA A 38 -14.43 -16.01 2.66
N ARG A 39 -15.24 -16.94 3.17
CA ARG A 39 -15.88 -17.98 2.34
C ARG A 39 -16.81 -17.37 1.30
N THR A 40 -17.70 -16.46 1.72
CA THR A 40 -18.62 -15.78 0.79
C THR A 40 -17.86 -14.98 -0.26
N PHE A 41 -16.77 -14.30 0.12
CA PHE A 41 -15.93 -13.59 -0.84
C PHE A 41 -15.37 -14.53 -1.91
N LEU A 42 -14.77 -15.65 -1.50
CA LEU A 42 -14.17 -16.62 -2.42
C LEU A 42 -15.20 -17.39 -3.26
N GLN A 43 -16.44 -17.53 -2.78
CA GLN A 43 -17.54 -18.07 -3.59
C GLN A 43 -17.94 -17.13 -4.74
N HIS A 44 -17.88 -15.82 -4.53
CA HIS A 44 -18.19 -14.83 -5.55
C HIS A 44 -16.99 -14.58 -6.49
N TRP A 45 -15.78 -14.54 -5.93
CA TRP A 45 -14.53 -14.35 -6.65
C TRP A 45 -13.53 -15.44 -6.29
N PRO A 46 -13.60 -16.63 -6.92
CA PRO A 46 -12.67 -17.74 -6.66
C PRO A 46 -11.22 -17.36 -6.96
N ASN A 47 -11.00 -16.52 -7.97
CA ASN A 47 -9.74 -15.80 -8.15
C ASN A 47 -9.88 -14.40 -7.53
N PRO A 48 -9.19 -14.10 -6.41
CA PRO A 48 -9.32 -12.81 -5.76
C PRO A 48 -8.96 -11.62 -6.65
N GLN A 49 -8.11 -11.81 -7.67
CA GLN A 49 -7.77 -10.75 -8.60
C GLN A 49 -8.96 -10.29 -9.45
N ASP A 50 -9.98 -11.14 -9.66
CA ASP A 50 -11.20 -10.76 -10.39
C ASP A 50 -11.97 -9.66 -9.63
N TRP A 51 -11.92 -9.67 -8.29
CA TRP A 51 -12.49 -8.60 -7.47
C TRP A 51 -11.83 -7.24 -7.71
N ALA A 52 -10.54 -7.22 -8.09
CA ALA A 52 -9.84 -5.95 -8.41
C ALA A 52 -10.40 -5.26 -9.66
N SER A 53 -11.03 -6.02 -10.56
CA SER A 53 -11.67 -5.51 -11.78
C SER A 53 -13.09 -4.98 -11.54
N GLU A 54 -13.66 -5.20 -10.36
CA GLU A 54 -14.98 -4.68 -10.01
C GLU A 54 -14.98 -3.15 -9.89
N PRO A 55 -16.14 -2.49 -10.11
CA PRO A 55 -16.30 -1.06 -9.88
C PRO A 55 -15.77 -0.64 -8.50
N LEU A 56 -15.10 0.52 -8.44
CA LEU A 56 -14.45 0.99 -7.22
C LEU A 56 -15.47 1.11 -6.07
N GLU A 57 -16.69 1.55 -6.35
CA GLU A 57 -17.79 1.66 -5.39
C GLU A 57 -18.13 0.32 -4.75
N LEU A 58 -18.16 -0.76 -5.54
CA LEU A 58 -18.39 -2.13 -5.06
C LEU A 58 -17.22 -2.56 -4.16
N ARG A 59 -15.98 -2.40 -4.62
CA ARG A 59 -14.79 -2.71 -3.80
C ARG A 59 -14.79 -1.91 -2.49
N LEU A 60 -15.21 -0.64 -2.53
CA LEU A 60 -15.32 0.24 -1.38
C LEU A 60 -16.56 -0.04 -0.49
N SER A 61 -17.47 -0.93 -0.88
CA SER A 61 -18.60 -1.35 -0.05
C SER A 61 -18.23 -2.46 0.95
N ALA A 62 -17.06 -3.10 0.80
CA ALA A 62 -16.61 -4.18 1.68
C ALA A 62 -16.72 -3.79 3.17
N ASN A 63 -17.40 -4.62 3.95
CA ASN A 63 -17.72 -4.36 5.36
C ASN A 63 -16.55 -4.69 6.30
N SER A 64 -16.73 -4.46 7.61
CA SER A 64 -15.70 -4.69 8.64
C SER A 64 -15.26 -6.16 8.79
N SER A 65 -16.09 -7.12 8.37
CA SER A 65 -15.77 -8.55 8.42
C SER A 65 -15.04 -9.04 7.16
N THR A 66 -15.25 -8.40 6.01
CA THR A 66 -14.54 -8.70 4.75
C THR A 66 -13.18 -8.02 4.65
N ARG A 67 -13.04 -6.80 5.19
CA ARG A 67 -11.80 -6.01 5.09
C ARG A 67 -10.53 -6.71 5.62
N PRO A 68 -10.56 -7.44 6.75
CA PRO A 68 -9.40 -8.20 7.20
C PRO A 68 -8.96 -9.25 6.18
N PHE A 69 -9.91 -9.93 5.54
CA PHE A 69 -9.59 -10.90 4.50
C PHE A 69 -8.97 -10.22 3.26
N VAL A 70 -9.52 -9.09 2.81
CA VAL A 70 -8.90 -8.29 1.73
C VAL A 70 -7.49 -7.84 2.09
N THR A 71 -7.25 -7.46 3.35
CA THR A 71 -5.92 -7.10 3.85
C THR A 71 -4.95 -8.27 3.79
N PHE A 72 -5.37 -9.44 4.24
CA PHE A 72 -4.61 -10.68 4.11
C PHE A 72 -4.27 -10.97 2.64
N LEU A 73 -5.25 -10.92 1.74
CA LEU A 73 -5.01 -11.18 0.31
C LEU A 73 -3.95 -10.23 -0.28
N MET A 74 -4.01 -8.94 0.06
CA MET A 74 -3.01 -7.95 -0.38
C MET A 74 -1.61 -8.24 0.18
N LEU A 75 -1.51 -8.62 1.44
CA LEU A 75 -0.23 -8.84 2.12
C LEU A 75 0.46 -10.13 1.66
N HIS A 76 -0.30 -11.12 1.20
CA HIS A 76 0.17 -12.42 0.76
C HIS A 76 0.25 -12.57 -0.78
N ASP A 77 0.21 -11.45 -1.52
CA ASP A 77 0.31 -11.38 -3.00
C ASP A 77 -0.81 -12.14 -3.76
N TYR A 78 -1.93 -12.43 -3.10
CA TYR A 78 -3.13 -12.97 -3.75
C TYR A 78 -3.96 -11.89 -4.44
N LEU A 79 -3.76 -10.61 -4.09
CA LEU A 79 -4.56 -9.50 -4.58
C LEU A 79 -3.74 -8.23 -4.75
N ARG A 80 -3.78 -7.67 -5.96
CA ARG A 80 -3.30 -6.32 -6.26
C ARG A 80 -4.50 -5.45 -6.65
N PRO A 81 -5.04 -4.66 -5.71
CA PRO A 81 -6.38 -4.08 -5.86
C PRO A 81 -6.42 -2.81 -6.70
N GLY A 82 -5.26 -2.28 -7.12
CA GLY A 82 -5.15 -0.98 -7.77
C GLY A 82 -4.87 0.16 -6.78
N TYR A 83 -4.15 1.19 -7.25
CA TYR A 83 -3.90 2.39 -6.43
C TYR A 83 -5.19 3.17 -6.15
N ASP A 84 -6.18 3.11 -7.03
CA ASP A 84 -7.50 3.70 -6.83
C ASP A 84 -8.16 3.21 -5.53
N TYR A 85 -8.07 1.90 -5.25
CA TYR A 85 -8.53 1.32 -4.00
C TYR A 85 -7.61 1.67 -2.82
N LEU A 86 -6.30 1.46 -2.99
CA LEU A 86 -5.32 1.63 -1.91
C LEU A 86 -5.33 3.06 -1.36
N LEU A 87 -5.53 4.06 -2.23
CA LEU A 87 -5.51 5.47 -1.85
C LEU A 87 -6.81 5.94 -1.20
N GLU A 88 -7.94 5.26 -1.43
CA GLU A 88 -9.22 5.54 -0.75
C GLU A 88 -9.36 4.84 0.60
N ARG A 89 -8.51 3.85 0.87
CA ARG A 89 -8.53 3.09 2.12
C ARG A 89 -7.43 3.51 3.08
N LYS A 90 -7.84 3.64 4.35
CA LYS A 90 -6.89 3.66 5.46
C LYS A 90 -6.43 2.22 5.73
N ILE A 91 -5.21 1.91 5.33
CA ILE A 91 -4.62 0.56 5.48
C ILE A 91 -3.83 0.38 6.78
N SER A 92 -4.05 1.21 7.80
CA SER A 92 -3.29 1.13 9.06
C SER A 92 -3.48 -0.20 9.82
N SER A 93 -4.54 -0.95 9.53
CA SER A 93 -4.76 -2.29 10.09
C SER A 93 -3.70 -3.30 9.63
N LEU A 94 -3.00 -3.05 8.52
CA LEU A 94 -1.95 -3.93 8.00
C LEU A 94 -0.86 -4.20 9.04
N TRP A 95 -0.56 -3.24 9.91
CA TRP A 95 0.48 -3.37 10.93
C TRP A 95 0.21 -4.51 11.93
N ARG A 96 -1.03 -5.00 12.01
CA ARG A 96 -1.39 -6.14 12.85
C ARG A 96 -1.08 -7.49 12.19
N GLU A 97 -0.82 -7.51 10.89
CA GLU A 97 -0.74 -8.72 10.05
C GLU A 97 0.60 -8.85 9.34
N ILE A 98 1.33 -7.74 9.25
CA ILE A 98 2.54 -7.59 8.47
C ILE A 98 3.66 -8.57 8.82
N ASP A 99 3.79 -8.97 10.09
CA ASP A 99 4.88 -9.84 10.55
C ASP A 99 4.79 -11.25 9.96
N ALA A 100 3.58 -11.71 9.62
CA ALA A 100 3.35 -12.99 8.96
C ALA A 100 3.42 -12.91 7.43
N SER A 101 3.49 -11.69 6.88
CA SER A 101 3.41 -11.47 5.44
C SER A 101 4.79 -11.53 4.78
N PRO A 102 4.88 -11.96 3.52
CA PRO A 102 6.11 -11.86 2.73
C PRO A 102 6.75 -10.47 2.78
N ILE A 103 5.96 -9.39 2.73
CA ILE A 103 6.47 -8.00 2.73
C ILE A 103 6.89 -7.50 4.12
N GLY A 104 6.70 -8.28 5.18
CA GLY A 104 7.01 -7.89 6.56
C GLY A 104 8.47 -7.54 6.77
N GLY A 105 9.38 -8.41 6.32
CA GLY A 105 10.82 -8.16 6.42
C GLY A 105 11.28 -6.94 5.63
N ASP A 106 10.64 -6.66 4.50
CA ASP A 106 10.92 -5.49 3.67
C ASP A 106 10.52 -4.19 4.39
N LEU A 107 9.32 -4.16 4.97
CA LEU A 107 8.86 -2.99 5.71
C LEU A 107 9.62 -2.82 7.03
N ALA A 108 10.03 -3.90 7.70
CA ALA A 108 10.92 -3.83 8.85
C ALA A 108 12.28 -3.20 8.48
N ARG A 109 12.88 -3.63 7.36
CA ARG A 109 14.12 -3.05 6.83
C ARG A 109 13.95 -1.55 6.53
N PHE A 110 12.87 -1.18 5.84
CA PHE A 110 12.53 0.22 5.58
C PHE A 110 12.44 1.05 6.87
N LEU A 111 11.71 0.55 7.88
CA LEU A 111 11.52 1.25 9.15
C LEU A 111 12.83 1.37 9.95
N SER A 112 13.72 0.38 9.90
CA SER A 112 15.04 0.46 10.54
C SER A 112 15.89 1.54 9.89
N THR A 113 16.00 1.55 8.56
CA THR A 113 16.79 2.58 7.87
C THR A 113 16.18 3.96 8.07
N ALA A 114 14.86 4.09 8.04
CA ALA A 114 14.22 5.36 8.38
C ALA A 114 14.56 5.83 9.81
N ARG A 115 14.73 4.91 10.77
CA ARG A 115 15.17 5.25 12.14
C ARG A 115 16.60 5.77 12.15
N GLU A 116 17.50 5.13 11.41
CA GLU A 116 18.91 5.53 11.28
C GLU A 116 19.04 6.92 10.65
N LEU A 117 18.11 7.30 9.77
CA LEU A 117 18.01 8.64 9.18
C LEU A 117 17.38 9.69 10.11
N GLY A 118 17.05 9.33 11.35
CA GLY A 118 16.54 10.26 12.36
C GLY A 118 15.04 10.53 12.32
N PHE A 119 14.25 9.83 11.48
CA PHE A 119 12.79 9.99 11.50
C PHE A 119 12.21 9.48 12.82
N SER A 120 11.23 10.17 13.41
CA SER A 120 10.57 9.71 14.63
C SER A 120 9.71 8.46 14.40
N GLN A 121 9.44 7.65 15.44
CA GLN A 121 8.61 6.45 15.32
C GLN A 121 7.25 6.74 14.67
N ARG A 122 6.59 7.84 15.08
CA ARG A 122 5.29 8.24 14.51
C ARG A 122 5.38 8.51 13.01
N VAL A 123 6.42 9.20 12.57
CA VAL A 123 6.65 9.51 11.14
C VAL A 123 6.93 8.24 10.35
N ARG A 124 7.77 7.33 10.88
CA ARG A 124 8.11 6.07 10.22
C ARG A 124 6.88 5.18 10.02
N THR A 125 6.07 4.97 11.05
CA THR A 125 4.85 4.15 10.95
C THR A 125 3.82 4.76 10.00
N ALA A 126 3.62 6.08 10.05
CA ALA A 126 2.73 6.77 9.11
C ALA A 126 3.23 6.61 7.66
N THR A 127 4.48 6.99 7.41
CA THR A 127 5.14 6.89 6.10
C THR A 127 5.08 5.47 5.57
N GLY A 128 5.44 4.48 6.39
CA GLY A 128 5.48 3.06 6.04
C GLY A 128 4.15 2.56 5.46
N SER A 129 3.04 2.97 6.06
CA SER A 129 1.71 2.62 5.55
C SER A 129 1.26 3.52 4.41
N GLN A 130 1.77 4.75 4.30
CA GLN A 130 1.37 5.74 3.30
C GLN A 130 1.91 5.43 1.91
N ALA A 131 3.19 5.07 1.80
CA ALA A 131 3.85 4.85 0.51
C ALA A 131 4.42 3.43 0.32
N PRO A 132 5.45 2.97 1.07
CA PRO A 132 6.14 1.73 0.73
C PRO A 132 5.24 0.50 0.85
N ALA A 133 4.32 0.42 1.82
CA ALA A 133 3.38 -0.70 1.86
C ALA A 133 2.48 -0.75 0.61
N ARG A 134 2.01 0.41 0.11
CA ARG A 134 1.20 0.48 -1.12
C ARG A 134 2.01 0.12 -2.36
N LEU A 135 3.26 0.58 -2.42
CA LEU A 135 4.19 0.23 -3.51
C LEU A 135 4.41 -1.28 -3.54
N LEU A 136 4.77 -1.90 -2.41
CA LEU A 136 5.03 -3.34 -2.33
C LEU A 136 3.79 -4.17 -2.68
N ILE A 137 2.61 -3.78 -2.18
CA ILE A 137 1.34 -4.45 -2.50
C ILE A 137 1.02 -4.34 -4.00
N GLN A 138 1.01 -3.13 -4.56
CA GLN A 138 0.54 -2.93 -5.93
C GLN A 138 1.52 -3.44 -6.98
N THR A 139 2.82 -3.31 -6.74
CA THR A 139 3.84 -3.77 -7.68
C THR A 139 4.07 -5.28 -7.57
N GLY A 140 3.79 -5.89 -6.41
CA GLY A 140 4.19 -7.24 -6.06
C GLY A 140 5.71 -7.43 -5.93
N ARG A 141 6.48 -6.34 -5.97
CA ARG A 141 7.94 -6.37 -5.91
C ARG A 141 8.41 -6.39 -4.45
N ARG A 142 9.60 -6.95 -4.24
CA ARG A 142 10.34 -6.76 -2.99
C ARG A 142 10.93 -5.35 -2.92
N LEU A 143 11.24 -4.88 -1.72
CA LEU A 143 11.79 -3.53 -1.49
C LEU A 143 13.03 -3.23 -2.34
N HIS A 144 13.92 -4.21 -2.49
CA HIS A 144 15.16 -4.08 -3.26
C HIS A 144 14.96 -4.07 -4.79
N GLN A 145 13.73 -4.31 -5.26
CA GLN A 145 13.36 -4.36 -6.67
C GLN A 145 12.53 -3.16 -7.10
N LEU A 146 12.21 -2.25 -6.16
CA LEU A 146 11.51 -1.01 -6.46
C LEU A 146 12.40 -0.08 -7.29
N THR A 147 11.76 0.63 -8.21
CA THR A 147 12.41 1.51 -9.18
C THR A 147 11.82 2.92 -9.11
N VAL A 148 12.50 3.90 -9.70
CA VAL A 148 11.96 5.27 -9.82
C VAL A 148 10.59 5.27 -10.55
N PRO A 149 10.41 4.55 -11.68
CA PRO A 149 9.10 4.42 -12.31
C PRO A 149 7.97 3.94 -11.39
N ASP A 150 8.22 3.01 -10.47
CA ASP A 150 7.19 2.55 -9.52
C ASP A 150 6.74 3.68 -8.59
N LEU A 151 7.67 4.56 -8.18
CA LEU A 151 7.37 5.74 -7.36
C LEU A 151 6.61 6.81 -8.16
N ASP A 152 6.95 6.98 -9.44
CA ASP A 152 6.28 7.93 -10.34
C ASP A 152 4.83 7.48 -10.62
N GLU A 153 4.59 6.19 -10.88
CA GLU A 153 3.26 5.61 -11.05
C GLU A 153 2.38 5.83 -9.81
N PHE A 154 2.94 5.63 -8.60
CA PHE A 154 2.23 5.92 -7.36
C PHE A 154 1.90 7.42 -7.22
N ALA A 155 2.80 8.31 -7.67
CA ALA A 155 2.57 9.74 -7.62
C ALA A 155 1.49 10.18 -8.61
N ASP A 156 1.44 9.59 -9.81
CA ASP A 156 0.37 9.78 -10.80
C ASP A 156 -0.98 9.37 -10.20
N ALA A 157 -1.08 8.18 -9.62
CA ALA A 157 -2.32 7.73 -8.99
C ALA A 157 -2.79 8.64 -7.83
N CYS A 158 -1.85 9.24 -7.08
CA CYS A 158 -2.19 10.24 -6.07
C CYS A 158 -2.78 11.52 -6.67
N ARG A 159 -2.28 11.97 -7.83
CA ARG A 159 -2.83 13.12 -8.57
C ARG A 159 -4.19 12.80 -9.14
N ASP A 160 -4.36 11.64 -9.75
CA ASP A 160 -5.66 11.19 -10.29
C ASP A 160 -6.73 11.17 -9.19
N ARG A 161 -6.37 10.69 -8.00
CA ARG A 161 -7.28 10.74 -6.84
C ARG A 161 -7.60 12.18 -6.42
N ARG A 162 -6.62 13.08 -6.39
CA ARG A 162 -6.86 14.50 -6.08
C ARG A 162 -7.87 15.07 -7.08
N ASP A 163 -7.67 14.83 -8.36
CA ASP A 163 -8.49 15.39 -9.43
C ASP A 163 -9.92 14.81 -9.37
N ARG A 164 -10.06 13.51 -9.06
CA ARG A 164 -11.38 12.86 -8.88
C ARG A 164 -12.13 13.27 -7.61
N THR A 165 -11.43 13.58 -6.50
CA THR A 165 -12.06 13.74 -5.18
C THR A 165 -11.95 15.15 -4.58
N GLY A 166 -11.14 16.02 -5.16
CA GLY A 166 -10.76 17.31 -4.59
C GLY A 166 -9.88 17.23 -3.34
N LYS A 167 -9.53 16.03 -2.84
CA LYS A 167 -8.74 15.88 -1.62
C LYS A 167 -7.26 16.00 -1.92
N GLY A 168 -6.57 16.89 -1.21
CA GLY A 168 -5.12 17.06 -1.33
C GLY A 168 -4.33 15.79 -1.01
N TRP A 169 -3.16 15.65 -1.64
CA TRP A 169 -2.27 14.47 -1.52
C TRP A 169 -0.92 14.79 -0.84
N HIS A 170 -0.81 15.93 -0.15
CA HIS A 170 0.43 16.39 0.49
C HIS A 170 1.06 15.36 1.44
N HIS A 171 0.24 14.55 2.13
CA HIS A 171 0.70 13.49 3.01
C HIS A 171 1.33 12.32 2.22
N TYR A 172 0.75 11.94 1.08
CA TYR A 172 1.35 10.96 0.18
C TYR A 172 2.62 11.50 -0.46
N LYS A 173 2.65 12.78 -0.84
CA LYS A 173 3.85 13.45 -1.36
C LYS A 173 5.00 13.42 -0.35
N ALA A 174 4.74 13.79 0.91
CA ALA A 174 5.73 13.74 1.97
C ALA A 174 6.24 12.31 2.22
N ALA A 175 5.32 11.33 2.25
CA ALA A 175 5.66 9.92 2.40
C ALA A 175 6.51 9.39 1.22
N LEU A 176 6.22 9.81 -0.01
CA LEU A 176 7.00 9.45 -1.20
C LEU A 176 8.42 9.99 -1.15
N VAL A 177 8.61 11.26 -0.78
CA VAL A 177 9.95 11.85 -0.62
C VAL A 177 10.75 11.11 0.44
N CYS A 178 10.13 10.80 1.59
CA CYS A 178 10.78 9.99 2.62
C CYS A 178 11.12 8.60 2.09
N THR A 179 10.20 7.97 1.35
CA THR A 179 10.40 6.63 0.79
C THR A 179 11.57 6.60 -0.19
N HIS A 180 11.65 7.57 -1.11
CA HIS A 180 12.79 7.72 -2.01
C HIS A 180 14.10 7.86 -1.24
N LEU A 181 14.14 8.75 -0.23
CA LEU A 181 15.35 8.96 0.57
C LEU A 181 15.84 7.67 1.25
N VAL A 182 14.92 6.91 1.84
CA VAL A 182 15.25 5.61 2.46
C VAL A 182 15.74 4.62 1.43
N LEU A 183 15.06 4.49 0.28
CA LEU A 183 15.47 3.58 -0.78
C LEU A 183 16.84 3.94 -1.38
N PHE A 184 17.17 5.22 -1.48
CA PHE A 184 18.51 5.68 -1.86
C PHE A 184 19.56 5.24 -0.82
N HIS A 185 19.31 5.43 0.48
CA HIS A 185 20.24 5.01 1.54
C HIS A 185 20.37 3.49 1.65
N LEU A 186 19.35 2.74 1.21
CA LEU A 186 19.40 1.29 1.08
C LEU A 186 20.17 0.82 -0.16
N GLY A 187 20.61 1.72 -1.04
CA GLY A 187 21.26 1.39 -2.32
C GLY A 187 20.30 0.82 -3.37
N VAL A 188 18.99 1.00 -3.19
CA VAL A 188 17.96 0.52 -4.14
C VAL A 188 17.78 1.50 -5.29
N LEU A 189 17.72 2.79 -4.97
CA LEU A 189 17.63 3.85 -5.99
C LEU A 189 19.00 4.50 -6.16
N PRO A 190 19.40 4.83 -7.41
CA PRO A 190 20.75 5.32 -7.69
C PRO A 190 20.99 6.77 -7.25
N GLU A 191 19.93 7.55 -7.13
CA GLU A 191 19.99 8.98 -6.83
C GLU A 191 19.10 9.33 -5.64
N PRO A 192 19.51 10.31 -4.81
CA PRO A 192 18.65 10.84 -3.74
C PRO A 192 17.41 11.52 -4.35
N PRO A 193 16.35 11.76 -3.55
CA PRO A 193 15.28 12.64 -4.00
C PRO A 193 15.88 13.99 -4.36
N ARG A 194 15.52 14.52 -5.54
CA ARG A 194 15.99 15.84 -6.00
C ARG A 194 15.79 16.88 -4.89
N ARG A 195 16.74 17.80 -4.67
CA ARG A 195 16.60 18.84 -3.64
C ARG A 195 15.37 19.70 -3.95
N GLY A 196 14.36 19.63 -3.08
CA GLY A 196 13.02 20.17 -3.34
C GLY A 196 11.95 19.14 -3.79
N GLY A 197 12.31 17.85 -3.81
CA GLY A 197 11.46 16.76 -4.27
C GLY A 197 11.50 16.57 -5.80
N PRO A 198 10.86 15.51 -6.33
CA PRO A 198 10.84 15.15 -7.75
C PRO A 198 10.23 16.20 -8.70
N TRP A 199 9.68 17.26 -8.13
CA TRP A 199 8.70 18.11 -8.77
C TRP A 199 9.21 19.54 -8.90
N ASP A 200 8.83 20.18 -10.00
CA ASP A 200 9.03 21.61 -10.22
C ASP A 200 8.52 22.42 -9.02
N PHE A 201 9.13 23.58 -8.80
CA PHE A 201 8.80 24.54 -7.75
C PHE A 201 7.29 24.90 -7.75
N THR A 202 6.69 25.00 -8.94
CA THR A 202 5.24 25.22 -9.12
C THR A 202 4.40 24.12 -8.46
N VAL A 203 4.76 22.85 -8.65
CA VAL A 203 4.11 21.69 -8.02
C VAL A 203 4.36 21.64 -6.51
N ARG A 204 5.42 22.28 -6.01
CA ARG A 204 5.68 22.42 -4.56
C ARG A 204 4.74 23.42 -3.89
N LEU A 205 4.36 24.47 -4.60
CA LEU A 205 3.46 25.52 -4.11
C LEU A 205 1.97 25.16 -4.25
N ASP A 206 1.64 24.14 -5.04
CA ASP A 206 0.26 23.69 -5.22
C ASP A 206 -0.38 23.23 -3.88
N GLY A 207 -1.46 23.90 -3.48
CA GLY A 207 -2.19 23.65 -2.24
C GLY A 207 -1.61 24.30 -0.97
N ILE A 208 -0.57 25.14 -1.08
CA ILE A 208 -0.10 25.99 0.02
C ILE A 208 -0.86 27.32 -0.03
N THR A 209 -1.70 27.59 0.97
CA THR A 209 -2.30 28.92 1.15
C THR A 209 -1.16 29.92 1.39
N PRO A 210 -1.10 31.07 0.68
CA PRO A 210 -0.07 32.08 0.92
C PRO A 210 -0.08 32.50 2.40
N ALA A 211 1.09 32.79 2.93
CA ALA A 211 1.23 33.31 4.28
C ALA A 211 0.30 34.53 4.44
N ILE A 212 -0.46 34.54 5.54
CA ILE A 212 -1.26 35.71 5.93
C ILE A 212 -0.25 36.86 6.05
N ALA A 213 -0.36 37.85 5.18
CA ALA A 213 0.42 39.07 5.31
C ALA A 213 0.06 39.69 6.66
N GLU A 214 1.02 39.73 7.58
CA GLU A 214 0.91 40.53 8.79
C GLU A 214 0.75 41.99 8.36
N ARG A 215 -0.33 42.62 8.82
CA ARG A 215 -0.57 44.06 8.70
C ARG A 215 0.15 44.79 9.80
#